data_AF-A0A1G4KII6-F1
#
_entry.id   AF-A0A1G4KII6-F1
#
_cell.length_a   1.000
_cell.length_b   1.000
_cell.length_c   1.000
_cell.angle_alpha   90.00
_cell.angle_beta   90.00
_cell.angle_gamma   90.00
#
_symmetry.space_group_name_H-M   'P 1'
#
loop_
_entity.id
_entity.type
_entity.pdbx_description
1 polymer ?
#
loop_
_entity_poly.entity_id
_entity_poly.type
_entity_poly.pdbx_seq_one_letter_code
_entity_poly.pdbx_strand_id
1 'polypeptide(L)'
;MSLRGLTVTTKNAIVTSERALLLKHAKYIPPPNMINEYPNEDALRIFYRRFIRLKPLISQRQTVRTTYVHYLRYKFKSEDYAKKISMSAVTLPQVTHSTLEEVENSLLFCLKAVSYVKKRVPSEEIVSKDIRIAKNIVKNILTVEFEKAALIAKNPRQNHPILRISFSYLSPKASSSPLYLRFSPFKEFDQCLILLNETLKTRL
;
A
#
# COMPACT_ATOMS: atom_id res chain seq x y z
N MET A 1 -25.14 -28.27 -16.94
CA MET A 1 -25.50 -26.97 -17.55
C MET A 1 -24.67 -25.87 -16.88
N SER A 2 -23.79 -25.21 -17.63
CA SER A 2 -22.90 -24.15 -17.14
C SER A 2 -23.72 -22.86 -16.94
N LEU A 3 -23.78 -22.35 -15.70
CA LEU A 3 -24.33 -21.03 -15.42
C LEU A 3 -23.51 -20.00 -16.19
N ARG A 4 -24.08 -19.45 -17.28
CA ARG A 4 -23.51 -18.29 -17.99
C ARG A 4 -23.27 -17.19 -16.95
N GLY A 5 -21.99 -16.91 -16.66
CA GLY A 5 -21.60 -15.94 -15.65
C GLY A 5 -22.28 -14.59 -15.92
N LEU A 6 -22.96 -14.06 -14.92
CA LEU A 6 -23.66 -12.77 -15.00
C LEU A 6 -22.66 -11.70 -15.44
N THR A 7 -22.87 -11.14 -16.62
CA THR A 7 -22.05 -10.03 -17.14
C THR A 7 -22.84 -8.75 -16.98
N VAL A 8 -22.35 -7.85 -16.13
CA VAL A 8 -22.97 -6.55 -15.89
C VAL A 8 -22.19 -5.49 -16.66
N THR A 9 -22.85 -4.91 -17.67
CA THR A 9 -22.31 -3.80 -18.46
C THR A 9 -22.85 -2.48 -17.92
N THR A 10 -21.96 -1.53 -17.69
CA THR A 10 -22.30 -0.16 -17.31
C THR A 10 -21.53 0.81 -18.19
N LYS A 11 -21.93 2.09 -18.21
CA LYS A 11 -21.19 3.16 -18.92
C LYS A 11 -19.72 3.28 -18.49
N ASN A 12 -19.37 2.81 -17.29
CA ASN A 12 -18.02 2.97 -16.73
C ASN A 12 -17.20 1.67 -16.70
N ALA A 13 -17.84 0.50 -16.76
CA ALA A 13 -17.16 -0.79 -16.59
C ALA A 13 -17.98 -1.96 -17.15
N ILE A 14 -17.27 -3.01 -17.56
CA ILE A 14 -17.82 -4.33 -17.89
C ILE A 14 -17.34 -5.30 -16.81
N VAL A 15 -18.27 -5.86 -16.04
CA VAL A 15 -17.97 -6.75 -14.90
C VAL A 15 -18.46 -8.15 -15.21
N THR A 16 -17.57 -9.13 -15.17
CA THR A 16 -17.87 -10.56 -15.19
C THR A 16 -17.73 -11.15 -13.80
N SER A 17 -18.06 -12.43 -13.63
CA SER A 17 -17.85 -13.18 -12.37
C SER A 17 -16.40 -13.18 -11.89
N GLU A 18 -15.45 -13.06 -12.81
CA GLU A 18 -14.02 -13.15 -12.50
C GLU A 18 -13.30 -11.80 -12.54
N ARG A 19 -13.71 -10.89 -13.42
CA ARG A 19 -12.91 -9.69 -13.76
C ARG A 19 -13.79 -8.48 -14.04
N ALA A 20 -13.23 -7.30 -13.81
CA ALA A 20 -13.83 -6.02 -14.19
C ALA A 20 -12.91 -5.30 -15.17
N LEU A 21 -13.42 -4.98 -16.37
CA LEU A 21 -12.77 -4.06 -17.30
C LEU A 21 -13.30 -2.66 -17.02
N LEU A 22 -12.40 -1.75 -16.62
CA LEU A 22 -12.74 -0.35 -16.39
C LEU A 22 -12.61 0.41 -17.71
N LEU A 23 -13.67 1.08 -18.15
CA LEU A 23 -13.66 1.86 -19.39
C LEU A 23 -13.10 3.27 -19.16
N LYS A 24 -13.29 3.83 -17.96
CA LYS A 24 -12.85 5.19 -17.58
C LYS A 24 -11.65 5.16 -16.62
N HIS A 25 -10.44 5.14 -17.17
CA HIS A 25 -9.18 5.05 -16.42
C HIS A 25 -8.77 6.35 -15.69
N ALA A 26 -9.20 7.52 -16.19
CA ALA A 26 -8.81 8.83 -15.66
C ALA A 26 -9.12 9.05 -14.16
N LYS A 27 -10.09 8.30 -13.61
CA LYS A 27 -10.45 8.36 -12.19
C LYS A 27 -9.39 7.77 -11.25
N TYR A 28 -8.50 6.95 -11.80
CA TYR A 28 -7.52 6.16 -11.07
C TYR A 28 -6.09 6.66 -11.31
N ILE A 29 -5.75 7.03 -12.54
CA ILE A 29 -4.42 7.52 -12.94
C ILE A 29 -4.28 9.01 -12.60
N PRO A 30 -3.17 9.45 -11.97
CA PRO A 30 -2.92 10.88 -11.75
C PRO A 30 -2.91 11.66 -13.07
N PRO A 31 -3.37 12.93 -13.09
CA PRO A 31 -3.19 13.78 -14.26
C PRO A 31 -1.70 14.02 -14.51
N PRO A 32 -1.29 14.25 -15.77
CA PRO A 32 0.09 14.61 -16.07
C PRO A 32 0.49 15.87 -15.29
N ASN A 33 1.76 15.97 -14.88
CA ASN A 33 2.34 17.14 -14.20
C ASN A 33 1.67 17.59 -12.90
N MET A 34 0.95 16.68 -12.23
CA MET A 34 0.23 16.97 -10.98
C MET A 34 1.10 17.58 -9.87
N ILE A 35 2.39 17.25 -9.83
CA ILE A 35 3.36 17.74 -8.85
C ILE A 35 3.65 19.24 -9.04
N ASN A 36 3.64 19.73 -10.28
CA ASN A 36 3.99 21.11 -10.61
C ASN A 36 2.77 22.04 -10.68
N GLU A 37 1.58 21.48 -10.94
CA GLU A 37 0.36 22.26 -11.18
C GLU A 37 -0.45 22.58 -9.91
N TYR A 38 -0.29 21.80 -8.84
CA TYR A 38 -1.13 21.90 -7.63
C TYR A 38 -0.29 22.16 -6.38
N PRO A 39 -0.83 22.93 -5.40
CA PRO A 39 -0.23 23.00 -4.07
C PRO A 39 -0.09 21.60 -3.43
N ASN A 40 0.96 21.40 -2.64
CA ASN A 40 1.29 20.10 -2.05
C ASN A 40 0.11 19.44 -1.31
N GLU A 41 -0.66 20.21 -0.53
CA GLU A 41 -1.79 19.67 0.23
C GLU A 41 -2.93 19.16 -0.66
N ASP A 42 -3.25 19.89 -1.72
CA ASP A 42 -4.32 19.52 -2.65
C ASP A 42 -3.90 18.33 -3.51
N ALA A 43 -2.62 18.28 -3.91
CA ALA A 43 -2.05 17.11 -4.57
C ALA A 43 -2.19 15.86 -3.67
N LEU A 44 -1.81 15.94 -2.40
CA LEU A 44 -1.97 14.84 -1.44
C LEU A 44 -3.43 14.41 -1.26
N ARG A 45 -4.38 15.36 -1.18
CA ARG A 45 -5.82 15.05 -1.11
C ARG A 45 -6.31 14.32 -2.35
N ILE A 46 -5.85 14.72 -3.54
CA ILE A 46 -6.20 14.06 -4.79
C ILE A 46 -5.61 12.64 -4.82
N PHE A 47 -4.35 12.44 -4.43
CA PHE A 47 -3.74 11.11 -4.31
C PHE A 47 -4.52 10.23 -3.33
N TYR A 48 -4.84 10.74 -2.14
CA TYR A 48 -5.66 10.02 -1.15
C TYR A 48 -6.99 9.56 -1.74
N ARG A 49 -7.72 10.44 -2.43
CA ARG A 49 -8.99 10.10 -3.09
C ARG A 49 -8.81 8.99 -4.12
N ARG A 50 -7.70 8.99 -4.87
CA ARG A 50 -7.39 7.96 -5.87
C ARG A 50 -7.09 6.61 -5.22
N PHE A 51 -6.29 6.57 -4.16
CA PHE A 51 -6.08 5.35 -3.37
C PHE A 51 -7.40 4.78 -2.83
N ILE A 52 -8.27 5.61 -2.26
CA ILE A 52 -9.58 5.16 -1.76
C ILE A 52 -10.44 4.56 -2.88
N ARG A 53 -10.37 5.09 -4.11
CA ARG A 53 -11.08 4.51 -5.28
C ARG A 53 -10.58 3.13 -5.67
N LEU A 54 -9.35 2.74 -5.28
CA LEU A 54 -8.82 1.39 -5.51
C LEU A 54 -9.38 0.35 -4.56
N LYS A 55 -10.00 0.75 -3.43
CA LYS A 55 -10.61 -0.16 -2.45
C LYS A 55 -11.39 -1.35 -3.07
N PRO A 56 -12.34 -1.16 -4.01
CA PRO A 56 -13.07 -2.28 -4.60
C PRO A 56 -12.19 -3.25 -5.40
N LEU A 57 -11.06 -2.78 -5.95
CA LEU A 57 -10.15 -3.54 -6.80
C LEU A 57 -9.09 -4.32 -6.01
N ILE A 58 -8.77 -3.89 -4.79
CA ILE A 58 -7.75 -4.54 -3.93
C ILE A 58 -8.14 -5.98 -3.57
N SER A 59 -9.39 -6.21 -3.20
CA SER A 59 -9.89 -7.54 -2.80
C SER A 59 -11.40 -7.59 -2.88
N GLN A 60 -11.97 -8.79 -2.99
CA GLN A 60 -13.40 -9.02 -2.82
C GLN A 60 -13.83 -9.12 -1.35
N ARG A 61 -12.90 -9.48 -0.45
CA ARG A 61 -13.20 -9.69 0.97
C ARG A 61 -13.34 -8.34 1.70
N GLN A 62 -14.46 -8.15 2.40
CA GLN A 62 -14.75 -6.91 3.12
C GLN A 62 -13.68 -6.57 4.17
N THR A 63 -13.20 -7.56 4.93
CA THR A 63 -12.15 -7.37 5.95
C THR A 63 -10.90 -6.76 5.35
N VAL A 64 -10.43 -7.25 4.20
CA VAL A 64 -9.23 -6.74 3.53
C VAL A 64 -9.44 -5.31 3.02
N ARG A 65 -10.63 -5.00 2.49
CA ARG A 65 -10.99 -3.64 2.07
C ARG A 65 -11.01 -2.66 3.24
N THR A 66 -11.49 -3.09 4.41
CA THR A 66 -11.52 -2.29 5.62
C THR A 66 -10.10 -2.03 6.12
N THR A 67 -9.25 -3.07 6.20
CA THR A 67 -7.83 -2.92 6.56
C THR A 67 -7.12 -1.95 5.61
N TYR A 68 -7.33 -2.07 4.30
CA TYR A 68 -6.76 -1.15 3.32
C TYR A 68 -7.15 0.32 3.57
N VAL A 69 -8.42 0.60 3.88
CA VAL A 69 -8.86 1.96 4.20
C VAL A 69 -8.24 2.47 5.50
N HIS A 70 -8.17 1.64 6.54
CA HIS A 70 -7.52 2.02 7.80
C HIS A 70 -6.03 2.28 7.62
N TYR A 71 -5.37 1.45 6.81
CA TYR A 71 -3.98 1.63 6.42
C TYR A 71 -3.75 2.98 5.77
N LEU A 72 -4.51 3.31 4.71
CA LEU A 72 -4.40 4.59 4.03
C LEU A 72 -4.67 5.78 4.96
N ARG A 73 -5.68 5.67 5.84
CA ARG A 73 -5.98 6.73 6.82
C ARG A 73 -4.82 6.94 7.77
N TYR A 74 -4.20 5.87 8.24
CA TYR A 74 -3.02 5.96 9.09
C TYR A 74 -1.84 6.63 8.35
N LYS A 75 -1.52 6.16 7.13
CA LYS A 75 -0.43 6.71 6.30
C LYS A 75 -0.57 8.21 6.04
N PHE A 76 -1.77 8.67 5.66
CA PHE A 76 -1.99 10.07 5.30
C PHE A 76 -2.24 11.00 6.49
N LYS A 77 -2.75 10.49 7.63
CA LYS A 77 -3.15 11.34 8.76
C LYS A 77 -2.13 11.35 9.90
N SER A 78 -1.45 10.24 10.14
CA SER A 78 -0.81 9.99 11.44
C SER A 78 0.59 9.40 11.35
N GLU A 79 0.98 8.78 10.24
CA GLU A 79 2.30 8.19 10.12
C GLU A 79 3.39 9.27 10.02
N ASP A 80 4.32 9.25 10.98
CA ASP A 80 5.59 9.95 10.88
C ASP A 80 6.64 9.01 10.27
N TYR A 81 6.77 9.06 8.96
CA TYR A 81 7.68 8.19 8.21
C TYR A 81 9.15 8.50 8.50
N ALA A 82 9.50 9.78 8.69
CA ALA A 82 10.87 10.19 9.01
C ALA A 82 11.31 9.58 10.35
N LYS A 83 10.42 9.61 11.34
CA LYS A 83 10.66 8.96 12.64
C LYS A 83 10.74 7.44 12.53
N LYS A 84 9.92 6.81 11.68
CA LYS A 84 10.00 5.37 11.44
C LYS A 84 11.37 4.97 10.90
N ILE A 85 11.92 5.75 9.97
CA ILE A 85 13.28 5.55 9.44
C ILE A 85 14.33 5.77 10.52
N SER A 86 14.27 6.89 11.25
CA SER A 86 15.29 7.23 12.25
C SER A 86 15.40 6.21 13.38
N MET A 87 14.28 5.55 13.71
CA MET A 87 14.23 4.48 14.71
C MET A 87 14.71 3.13 14.16
N SER A 88 14.69 2.97 12.84
CA SER A 88 15.19 1.76 12.19
C SER A 88 16.72 1.77 12.14
N ALA A 89 17.31 0.58 12.17
CA ALA A 89 18.75 0.40 11.98
C ALA A 89 19.18 0.48 10.51
N VAL A 90 18.28 0.90 9.60
CA VAL A 90 18.52 0.87 8.16
C VAL A 90 19.28 2.12 7.74
N THR A 91 20.49 1.94 7.22
CA THR A 91 21.27 3.02 6.62
C THR A 91 20.75 3.28 5.21
N LEU A 92 20.10 4.42 5.01
CA LEU A 92 19.65 4.88 3.69
C LEU A 92 20.64 5.88 3.10
N PRO A 93 20.81 5.92 1.77
CA PRO A 93 21.58 6.98 1.13
C PRO A 93 20.91 8.35 1.39
N GLN A 94 21.69 9.43 1.46
CA GLN A 94 21.18 10.79 1.69
C GLN A 94 20.52 11.39 0.43
N VAL A 95 19.65 10.64 -0.24
CA VAL A 95 18.90 11.14 -1.38
C VAL A 95 17.58 11.68 -0.86
N THR A 96 17.40 12.99 -0.95
CA THR A 96 16.13 13.64 -0.62
C THR A 96 15.17 13.49 -1.81
N HIS A 97 14.20 12.60 -1.67
CA HIS A 97 13.11 12.46 -2.62
C HIS A 97 11.97 13.44 -2.30
N SER A 98 11.31 13.95 -3.34
CA SER A 98 10.08 14.71 -3.17
C SER A 98 8.99 13.79 -2.64
N THR A 99 8.35 14.16 -1.53
CA THR A 99 7.27 13.35 -0.93
C THR A 99 6.12 13.12 -1.91
N LEU A 100 5.86 14.06 -2.82
CA LEU A 100 4.81 13.89 -3.84
C LEU A 100 5.18 12.85 -4.89
N GLU A 101 6.45 12.79 -5.30
CA GLU A 101 6.95 11.76 -6.23
C GLU A 101 6.83 10.37 -5.59
N GLU A 102 7.21 10.23 -4.31
CA GLU A 102 7.08 8.97 -3.59
C GLU A 102 5.62 8.50 -3.54
N VAL A 103 4.69 9.42 -3.29
CA VAL A 103 3.26 9.14 -3.22
C VAL A 103 2.71 8.78 -4.61
N GLU A 104 3.15 9.46 -5.66
CA GLU A 104 2.77 9.15 -7.03
C GLU A 104 3.24 7.74 -7.43
N ASN A 105 4.52 7.43 -7.20
CA ASN A 105 5.08 6.10 -7.46
C ASN A 105 4.35 5.02 -6.66
N SER A 106 3.96 5.32 -5.41
CA SER A 106 3.17 4.40 -4.59
C SER A 106 1.79 4.13 -5.18
N LEU A 107 1.15 5.16 -5.74
CA LEU A 107 -0.13 5.02 -6.42
C LEU A 107 0.01 4.15 -7.67
N LEU A 108 1.03 4.41 -8.48
CA LEU A 108 1.33 3.62 -9.68
C LEU A 108 1.65 2.16 -9.32
N PHE A 109 2.37 1.92 -8.22
CA PHE A 109 2.63 0.59 -7.69
C PHE A 109 1.33 -0.14 -7.30
N CYS A 110 0.46 0.50 -6.53
CA CYS A 110 -0.84 -0.07 -6.17
C CYS A 110 -1.72 -0.31 -7.39
N LEU A 111 -1.70 0.58 -8.39
CA LEU A 111 -2.40 0.39 -9.66
C LEU A 111 -1.89 -0.84 -10.41
N LYS A 112 -0.57 -1.03 -10.47
CA LYS A 112 0.05 -2.22 -11.06
C LYS A 112 -0.40 -3.48 -10.32
N ALA A 113 -0.43 -3.46 -8.99
CA ALA A 113 -0.84 -4.60 -8.15
C ALA A 113 -2.30 -5.04 -8.36
N VAL A 114 -3.20 -4.13 -8.77
CA VAL A 114 -4.62 -4.43 -9.04
C VAL A 114 -4.94 -4.60 -10.53
N SER A 115 -3.94 -4.44 -11.40
CA SER A 115 -4.11 -4.54 -12.85
C SER A 115 -4.05 -5.99 -13.34
N TYR A 116 -4.51 -6.20 -14.57
CA TYR A 116 -4.44 -7.49 -15.26
C TYR A 116 -3.87 -7.29 -16.67
N VAL A 117 -2.99 -8.20 -17.09
CA VAL A 117 -2.47 -8.20 -18.46
C VAL A 117 -3.50 -8.80 -19.41
N LYS A 118 -3.67 -8.17 -20.57
CA LYS A 118 -4.45 -8.75 -21.66
C LYS A 118 -3.66 -9.93 -22.24
N LYS A 119 -4.30 -11.08 -22.40
CA LYS A 119 -3.69 -12.27 -23.00
C LYS A 119 -3.23 -11.97 -24.44
N ARG A 120 -2.12 -12.58 -24.86
CA ARG A 120 -1.55 -12.53 -26.23
C ARG A 120 -0.96 -11.18 -26.62
N VAL A 121 -0.36 -10.46 -25.67
CA VAL A 121 0.39 -9.22 -25.92
C VAL A 121 1.89 -9.54 -25.82
N PRO A 122 2.77 -8.92 -26.65
CA PRO A 122 4.21 -9.05 -26.44
C PRO A 122 4.58 -8.67 -25.01
N SER A 123 5.49 -9.43 -24.40
CA SER A 123 5.92 -9.27 -22.99
C SER A 123 4.89 -9.64 -21.92
N GLU A 124 3.83 -10.39 -22.27
CA GLU A 124 2.80 -10.84 -21.31
C GLU A 124 3.39 -11.49 -20.05
N GLU A 125 4.34 -12.41 -20.21
CA GLU A 125 4.91 -13.16 -19.09
C GLU A 125 5.63 -12.27 -18.09
N ILE A 126 6.45 -11.34 -18.59
CA ILE A 126 7.23 -10.41 -17.76
C ILE A 126 6.27 -9.49 -17.00
N VAL A 127 5.33 -8.87 -17.70
CA VAL A 127 4.37 -7.94 -17.09
C VAL A 127 3.46 -8.67 -16.09
N SER A 128 3.05 -9.90 -16.40
CA SER A 128 2.23 -10.73 -15.50
C SER A 128 2.99 -11.12 -14.24
N LYS A 129 4.27 -11.48 -14.37
CA LYS A 129 5.15 -11.77 -13.24
C LYS A 129 5.30 -10.55 -12.32
N ASP A 130 5.54 -9.38 -12.89
CA ASP A 130 5.66 -8.15 -12.11
C ASP A 130 4.37 -7.79 -11.38
N ILE A 131 3.22 -7.88 -12.05
CA ILE A 131 1.90 -7.65 -11.44
C ILE A 131 1.68 -8.61 -10.27
N ARG A 132 2.03 -9.88 -10.45
CA ARG A 132 1.93 -10.90 -9.39
C ARG A 132 2.83 -10.54 -8.20
N ILE A 133 4.06 -10.09 -8.43
CA ILE A 133 4.97 -9.65 -7.36
C ILE A 133 4.38 -8.44 -6.63
N ALA A 134 3.96 -7.40 -7.35
CA ALA A 134 3.35 -6.21 -6.75
C ALA A 134 2.09 -6.56 -5.94
N LYS A 135 1.24 -7.44 -6.46
CA LYS A 135 0.05 -7.96 -5.75
C LYS A 135 0.41 -8.70 -4.46
N ASN A 136 1.45 -9.53 -4.49
CA ASN A 136 1.93 -10.24 -3.30
C ASN A 136 2.47 -9.28 -2.25
N ILE A 137 3.22 -8.24 -2.66
CA ILE A 137 3.73 -7.20 -1.75
C ILE A 137 2.56 -6.46 -1.08
N VAL A 138 1.58 -5.98 -1.85
CA VAL A 138 0.39 -5.31 -1.28
C VAL A 138 -0.37 -6.23 -0.33
N LYS A 139 -0.53 -7.51 -0.68
CA LYS A 139 -1.17 -8.50 0.20
C LYS A 139 -0.40 -8.68 1.51
N ASN A 140 0.92 -8.74 1.47
CA ASN A 140 1.75 -8.91 2.66
C ASN A 140 1.66 -7.68 3.57
N ILE A 141 1.72 -6.47 3.00
CA ILE A 141 1.50 -5.21 3.73
C ILE A 141 0.15 -5.26 4.45
N LEU A 142 -0.93 -5.60 3.74
CA LEU A 142 -2.27 -5.64 4.35
C LEU A 142 -2.44 -6.75 5.39
N THR A 143 -1.73 -7.87 5.25
CA THR A 143 -1.72 -8.94 6.25
C THR A 143 -1.06 -8.46 7.54
N VAL A 144 0.13 -7.88 7.44
CA VAL A 144 0.87 -7.36 8.60
C VAL A 144 0.10 -6.23 9.28
N GLU A 145 -0.54 -5.36 8.51
CA GLU A 145 -1.35 -4.27 9.04
C GLU A 145 -2.61 -4.76 9.78
N PHE A 146 -3.23 -5.83 9.26
CA PHE A 146 -4.33 -6.50 9.96
C PHE A 146 -3.87 -7.10 11.30
N GLU A 147 -2.71 -7.75 11.33
CA GLU A 147 -2.15 -8.33 12.55
C GLU A 147 -1.75 -7.26 13.57
N LYS A 148 -1.09 -6.18 13.13
CA LYS A 148 -0.80 -5.01 13.97
C LYS A 148 -2.08 -4.42 14.56
N ALA A 149 -3.13 -4.25 13.74
CA ALA A 149 -4.42 -3.74 14.21
C ALA A 149 -5.07 -4.68 15.23
N ALA A 150 -5.00 -6.00 15.03
CA ALA A 150 -5.51 -6.98 15.97
C ALA A 150 -4.75 -6.94 17.32
N LEU A 151 -3.43 -6.77 17.30
CA LEU A 151 -2.64 -6.62 18.52
C LEU A 151 -2.92 -5.30 19.23
N ILE A 152 -3.11 -4.20 18.48
CA ILE A 152 -3.52 -2.92 19.06
C ILE A 152 -4.89 -3.06 19.72
N ALA A 153 -5.85 -3.73 19.09
CA ALA A 153 -7.18 -3.95 19.66
C ALA A 153 -7.12 -4.73 20.99
N LYS A 154 -6.20 -5.70 21.12
CA LYS A 154 -6.01 -6.46 22.37
C LYS A 154 -5.50 -5.58 23.52
N ASN A 155 -4.50 -4.73 23.27
CA ASN A 155 -3.91 -3.85 24.30
C ASN A 155 -3.63 -2.44 23.74
N PRO A 156 -4.66 -1.58 23.61
CA PRO A 156 -4.53 -0.29 22.92
C PRO A 156 -3.51 0.65 23.57
N ARG A 157 -3.54 0.76 24.90
CA ARG A 157 -2.67 1.68 25.66
C ARG A 157 -1.18 1.39 25.49
N GLN A 158 -0.81 0.12 25.31
CA GLN A 158 0.58 -0.29 25.18
C GLN A 158 1.01 -0.44 23.73
N ASN A 159 0.22 -1.13 22.90
CA ASN A 159 0.64 -1.49 21.55
C ASN A 159 0.49 -0.35 20.55
N HIS A 160 -0.49 0.56 20.74
CA HIS A 160 -0.65 1.69 19.83
C HIS A 160 0.57 2.64 19.87
N PRO A 161 1.08 3.08 21.04
CA PRO A 161 2.27 3.92 21.07
C PRO A 161 3.49 3.23 20.42
N ILE A 162 3.71 1.95 20.72
CA ILE A 162 4.87 1.19 20.22
C ILE A 162 4.81 1.05 18.69
N LEU A 163 3.66 0.67 18.14
CA LEU A 163 3.52 0.30 16.71
C LEU A 163 3.20 1.49 15.79
N ARG A 164 2.66 2.60 16.31
CA ARG A 164 2.12 3.71 15.49
C ARG A 164 2.71 5.09 15.79
N ILE A 165 3.41 5.27 16.91
CA ILE A 165 3.90 6.60 17.35
C ILE A 165 5.40 6.62 17.58
N SER A 166 5.91 5.73 18.42
CA SER A 166 7.34 5.71 18.79
C SER A 166 8.18 4.82 17.90
N PHE A 167 7.57 3.80 17.29
CA PHE A 167 8.27 2.76 16.52
C PHE A 167 9.42 2.11 17.31
N SER A 168 9.31 2.04 18.64
CA SER A 168 10.42 1.59 19.50
C SER A 168 10.86 0.15 19.22
N TYR A 169 9.97 -0.68 18.67
CA TYR A 169 10.28 -2.05 18.23
C TYR A 169 11.29 -2.12 17.07
N LEU A 170 11.47 -1.04 16.30
CA LEU A 170 12.44 -0.98 15.20
C LEU A 170 13.88 -0.77 15.66
N SER A 171 14.06 -0.29 16.90
CA SER A 171 15.37 0.03 17.45
C SER A 171 16.29 -1.19 17.48
N PRO A 172 17.62 -1.03 17.27
CA PRO A 172 18.59 -2.09 17.50
C PRO A 172 18.48 -2.69 18.91
N LYS A 173 18.24 -1.83 19.92
CA LYS A 173 18.11 -2.23 21.34
C LYS A 173 16.83 -3.02 21.64
N ALA A 174 15.87 -3.04 20.72
CA ALA A 174 14.61 -3.76 20.90
C ALA A 174 14.82 -5.27 21.02
N SER A 175 15.86 -5.83 20.38
CA SER A 175 16.15 -7.27 20.40
C SER A 175 16.56 -7.79 21.78
N SER A 176 16.89 -6.91 22.73
CA SER A 176 17.27 -7.27 24.11
C SER A 176 16.10 -7.21 25.10
N SER A 177 14.93 -6.69 24.69
CA SER A 177 13.77 -6.55 25.59
C SER A 177 12.75 -7.66 25.32
N PRO A 178 12.37 -8.47 26.34
CA PRO A 178 11.31 -9.47 26.20
C PRO A 178 9.98 -8.89 25.68
N LEU A 179 9.70 -7.63 26.02
CA LEU A 179 8.49 -6.92 25.57
C LEU A 179 8.49 -6.69 24.05
N TYR A 180 9.65 -6.46 23.44
CA TYR A 180 9.77 -6.14 22.02
C TYR A 180 10.06 -7.35 21.15
N LEU A 181 10.56 -8.46 21.71
CA LEU A 181 10.77 -9.72 20.99
C LEU A 181 9.49 -10.22 20.31
N ARG A 182 8.32 -10.01 20.93
CA ARG A 182 7.01 -10.35 20.35
C ARG A 182 6.69 -9.58 19.04
N PHE A 183 7.43 -8.51 18.74
CA PHE A 183 7.28 -7.70 17.54
C PHE A 183 8.38 -7.95 16.50
N SER A 184 9.26 -8.95 16.69
CA SER A 184 10.33 -9.26 15.74
C SER A 184 9.85 -9.46 14.30
N PRO A 185 8.74 -10.20 14.05
CA PRO A 185 8.24 -10.35 12.69
C PRO A 185 7.85 -9.03 12.03
N PHE A 186 7.31 -8.07 12.80
CA PHE A 186 7.01 -6.74 12.28
C PHE A 186 8.25 -5.89 12.07
N LYS A 187 9.25 -6.03 12.95
CA LYS A 187 10.54 -5.36 12.79
C LYS A 187 11.20 -5.73 11.48
N GLU A 188 11.34 -7.03 11.21
CA GLU A 188 11.93 -7.55 9.97
C GLU A 188 11.14 -7.08 8.76
N PHE A 189 9.81 -7.22 8.81
CA PHE A 189 8.95 -6.78 7.71
C PHE A 189 9.07 -5.29 7.42
N ASP A 190 9.01 -4.43 8.44
CA ASP A 190 9.11 -2.98 8.26
C ASP A 190 10.50 -2.53 7.80
N GLN A 191 11.56 -3.21 8.21
CA GLN A 191 12.91 -2.95 7.71
C GLN A 191 13.02 -3.28 6.21
N CYS A 192 12.50 -4.44 5.80
CA CYS A 192 12.41 -4.80 4.38
C CYS A 192 11.54 -3.81 3.59
N LEU A 193 10.43 -3.34 4.19
CA LEU A 193 9.55 -2.37 3.55
C LEU A 193 10.22 -1.01 3.38
N ILE A 194 11.01 -0.54 4.35
CA ILE A 194 11.80 0.70 4.24
C ILE A 194 12.80 0.59 3.08
N LEU A 195 13.54 -0.52 2.99
CA LEU A 195 14.49 -0.75 1.90
C LEU A 195 13.80 -0.85 0.54
N LEU A 196 12.64 -1.52 0.48
CA LEU A 196 11.85 -1.61 -0.74
C LEU A 196 11.35 -0.23 -1.18
N ASN A 197 10.87 0.57 -0.22
CA ASN A 197 10.40 1.93 -0.44
C ASN A 197 11.50 2.79 -1.05
N GLU A 198 12.72 2.73 -0.48
CA GLU A 198 13.90 3.40 -1.02
C GLU A 198 14.19 2.96 -2.46
N THR A 199 14.24 1.64 -2.68
CA THR A 199 14.59 1.05 -3.98
C THR A 199 13.59 1.43 -5.09
N LEU A 200 12.30 1.47 -4.76
CA LEU A 200 11.24 1.77 -5.71
C LEU A 200 10.86 3.26 -5.73
N LYS A 201 11.48 4.10 -4.89
CA LYS A 201 11.09 5.50 -4.65
C LYS A 201 9.60 5.61 -4.32
N THR A 202 9.15 4.78 -3.41
CA THR A 202 7.76 4.72 -2.94
C THR A 202 7.69 4.98 -1.44
N ARG A 203 6.49 5.27 -0.95
CA ARG A 203 6.15 5.35 0.47
C ARG A 203 4.94 4.45 0.71
N LEU A 204 5.11 3.15 0.40
CA LEU A 204 4.05 2.15 0.54
C LEU A 204 3.51 2.09 1.94
#